data_AF-A0A1U7XKG6-F1
#
_entry.id   AF-A0A1U7XKG6-F1
#
_cell.length_a   1.000
_cell.length_b   1.000
_cell.length_c   1.000
_cell.angle_alpha   90.00
_cell.angle_beta   90.00
_cell.angle_gamma   90.00
#
_symmetry.space_group_name_H-M   'P 1'
#
loop_
_entity.id
_entity.type
_entity.pdbx_description
1 polymer ?
#
loop_
_entity_poly.entity_id
_entity_poly.type
_entity_poly.pdbx_seq_one_letter_code
_entity_poly.pdbx_strand_id
1 'polypeptide(L)'
;MVKVRPFLFCVLLLAVASLALGTKDPELKQCKHQCKALQQIGEHQRKECYEMCERYHSEKQSKEEDTSTFLPYRGREETGEEEEQQYGEQERENPYVFEDQHFITGIKTQHGRIRVLPKFTERSKLLKGIENYRVAILEANPQTFIVPNHWDADAVLFVAQGRGTLNLVRRGKRNSFNIRAGDVIRVHAGTTAYLINRDNNEKLVIAKLLNPVSTPGQFEHFFGPGGRENPESFYNAFSSEILESALNVRRDRLQRLFGQQREGVIIRASEEQIRAMSQHEEGGIWPFGGESKGSVNLYRQRPLQSNQYGQLYEVDGSHYRQLEDLDISVSLANITQGGMFGPAYSSRATKIAVVVDGEGYFEMACPHLASESGSRGRQSRGSERETRIGSGYQKVRARLRRGMVVIIPAGHPVVNVASNNQNLQVVCFNINARNNEIVPLAGRNNVMSQLEREAMELGFGIPAREVEEIFRSQQEEFFFQGPGGRQQHQEGGRADA
;
A
#
# COMPACT_ATOMS: atom_id res chain seq x y z
N MET A 1 50.24 -12.71 -71.32
CA MET A 1 49.49 -11.64 -72.02
C MET A 1 48.23 -12.24 -72.62
N VAL A 2 47.15 -11.46 -72.74
CA VAL A 2 45.79 -11.80 -73.24
C VAL A 2 44.87 -12.39 -72.14
N LYS A 3 43.86 -11.69 -71.58
CA LYS A 3 42.54 -11.18 -72.05
C LYS A 3 41.40 -12.22 -71.88
N VAL A 4 40.23 -11.71 -71.48
CA VAL A 4 38.84 -12.20 -71.71
C VAL A 4 38.10 -12.89 -70.54
N ARG A 5 37.02 -12.22 -70.08
CA ARG A 5 35.81 -12.74 -69.36
C ARG A 5 34.88 -13.46 -70.37
N PRO A 6 34.07 -14.48 -70.02
CA PRO A 6 32.70 -14.20 -69.53
C PRO A 6 32.03 -15.26 -68.61
N PHE A 7 30.93 -14.81 -68.00
CA PHE A 7 29.77 -15.51 -67.39
C PHE A 7 29.56 -17.01 -67.71
N LEU A 8 29.21 -17.82 -66.67
CA LEU A 8 27.91 -18.53 -66.63
C LEU A 8 27.57 -19.11 -65.23
N PHE A 9 26.26 -19.12 -64.97
CA PHE A 9 25.44 -19.56 -63.84
C PHE A 9 25.67 -20.97 -63.26
N CYS A 10 25.52 -21.12 -61.93
CA CYS A 10 24.67 -22.10 -61.21
C CYS A 10 25.06 -22.14 -59.71
N VAL A 11 24.29 -21.61 -58.75
CA VAL A 11 23.09 -22.18 -58.09
C VAL A 11 23.43 -22.85 -56.74
N LEU A 12 22.73 -22.36 -55.70
CA LEU A 12 22.34 -22.96 -54.41
C LEU A 12 23.34 -23.02 -53.21
N LEU A 13 22.93 -22.23 -52.20
CA LEU A 13 22.90 -22.51 -50.76
C LEU A 13 24.22 -22.70 -50.02
N LEU A 14 24.70 -21.64 -49.37
CA LEU A 14 25.44 -21.73 -48.10
C LEU A 14 25.45 -20.35 -47.41
N ALA A 15 24.47 -20.12 -46.53
CA ALA A 15 24.60 -19.30 -45.31
C ALA A 15 23.22 -19.13 -44.63
N VAL A 16 22.62 -20.23 -44.18
CA VAL A 16 21.61 -20.18 -43.10
C VAL A 16 21.99 -21.24 -42.09
N ALA A 17 22.82 -20.84 -41.13
CA ALA A 17 23.00 -21.54 -39.85
C ALA A 17 23.67 -20.58 -38.85
N SER A 18 23.07 -19.41 -38.63
CA SER A 18 23.29 -18.71 -37.36
C SER A 18 22.47 -19.46 -36.33
N LEU A 19 23.15 -20.38 -35.67
CA LEU A 19 22.70 -21.17 -34.54
C LEU A 19 21.91 -20.31 -33.55
N ALA A 20 20.60 -20.53 -33.47
CA ALA A 20 19.82 -20.27 -32.27
C ALA A 20 20.26 -21.28 -31.19
N LEU A 21 21.47 -21.09 -30.65
CA LEU A 21 21.89 -21.73 -29.42
C LEU A 21 21.26 -20.92 -28.29
N GLY A 22 20.07 -21.33 -27.87
CA GLY A 22 19.44 -20.87 -26.64
C GLY A 22 20.44 -20.96 -25.50
N THR A 23 20.92 -19.81 -25.04
CA THR A 23 21.76 -19.73 -23.86
C THR A 23 20.91 -20.13 -22.68
N LYS A 24 21.09 -21.37 -22.21
CA LYS A 24 20.45 -21.88 -20.98
C LYS A 24 20.67 -20.88 -19.84
N ASP A 25 19.56 -20.47 -19.26
CA ASP A 25 19.45 -19.47 -18.20
C ASP A 25 20.48 -19.71 -17.08
N PRO A 26 21.29 -18.68 -16.72
CA PRO A 26 22.29 -18.78 -15.67
C PRO A 26 21.70 -19.14 -14.28
N GLU A 27 20.47 -18.73 -13.96
CA GLU A 27 19.82 -19.06 -12.67
C GLU A 27 19.45 -20.54 -12.57
N LEU A 28 18.90 -21.13 -13.65
CA LEU A 28 18.58 -22.56 -13.69
C LEU A 28 19.84 -23.41 -13.57
N LYS A 29 20.95 -22.98 -14.19
CA LYS A 29 22.26 -23.62 -14.03
C LYS A 29 22.74 -23.59 -12.59
N GLN A 30 22.60 -22.44 -11.92
CA GLN A 30 23.03 -22.27 -10.53
C GLN A 30 22.20 -23.15 -9.57
N CYS A 31 20.87 -23.21 -9.76
CA CYS A 31 19.97 -24.07 -8.98
C CYS A 31 20.35 -25.56 -9.13
N LYS A 32 20.53 -26.02 -10.37
CA LYS A 32 20.98 -27.40 -10.63
C LYS A 32 22.37 -27.68 -10.05
N HIS A 33 23.28 -26.73 -10.10
CA HIS A 33 24.61 -26.89 -9.49
C HIS A 33 24.53 -27.07 -7.97
N GLN A 34 23.62 -26.36 -7.29
CA GLN A 34 23.37 -26.52 -5.85
C GLN A 34 22.77 -27.90 -5.52
N CYS A 35 21.80 -28.39 -6.31
CA CYS A 35 21.28 -29.76 -6.14
C CYS A 35 22.38 -30.84 -6.29
N LYS A 36 23.41 -30.58 -7.11
CA LYS A 36 24.54 -31.50 -7.31
C LYS A 36 25.57 -31.45 -6.16
N ALA A 37 25.72 -30.29 -5.51
CA ALA A 37 26.72 -30.07 -4.46
C ALA A 37 26.33 -30.67 -3.09
N LEU A 38 25.07 -31.09 -2.91
CA LEU A 38 24.57 -31.68 -1.67
C LEU A 38 24.99 -33.15 -1.56
N GLN A 39 26.16 -33.40 -0.95
CA GLN A 39 26.80 -34.72 -0.86
C GLN A 39 26.05 -35.77 0.00
N GLN A 40 24.97 -35.40 0.72
CA GLN A 40 24.23 -36.30 1.63
C GLN A 40 22.82 -36.67 1.18
N ILE A 41 22.47 -36.43 -0.09
CA ILE A 41 21.11 -36.64 -0.59
C ILE A 41 21.05 -37.90 -1.48
N GLY A 42 20.08 -38.79 -1.21
CA GLY A 42 19.85 -39.98 -2.03
C GLY A 42 19.42 -39.64 -3.46
N GLU A 43 19.65 -40.53 -4.43
CA GLU A 43 19.40 -40.25 -5.85
C GLU A 43 17.96 -39.79 -6.15
N HIS A 44 16.97 -40.33 -5.42
CA HIS A 44 15.56 -39.95 -5.54
C HIS A 44 15.32 -38.49 -5.17
N GLN A 45 15.82 -38.07 -4.01
CA GLN A 45 15.70 -36.68 -3.51
C GLN A 45 16.49 -35.69 -4.37
N ARG A 46 17.60 -36.14 -4.99
CA ARG A 46 18.34 -35.32 -5.95
C ARG A 46 17.54 -35.10 -7.24
N LYS A 47 16.79 -36.11 -7.69
CA LYS A 47 15.89 -36.00 -8.84
C LYS A 47 14.74 -35.04 -8.57
N GLU A 48 14.13 -35.12 -7.39
CA GLU A 48 13.10 -34.18 -6.93
C GLU A 48 13.63 -32.74 -6.86
N CYS A 49 14.87 -32.54 -6.40
CA CYS A 49 15.52 -31.21 -6.38
C CYS A 49 15.66 -30.62 -7.80
N TYR A 50 16.06 -31.43 -8.78
CA TYR A 50 16.17 -30.99 -10.17
C TYR A 50 14.81 -30.67 -10.79
N GLU A 51 13.81 -31.51 -10.55
CA GLU A 51 12.43 -31.28 -11.02
C GLU A 51 11.83 -30.02 -10.41
N MET A 52 12.15 -29.71 -9.14
CA MET A 52 11.75 -28.48 -8.48
C MET A 52 12.44 -27.24 -9.08
N CYS A 53 13.75 -27.31 -9.40
CA CYS A 53 14.44 -26.24 -10.11
C CYS A 53 13.81 -25.96 -11.50
N GLU A 54 13.46 -27.01 -12.24
CA GLU A 54 12.80 -26.87 -13.55
C GLU A 54 11.39 -26.31 -13.44
N ARG A 55 10.60 -26.76 -12.45
CA ARG A 55 9.23 -26.26 -12.21
C ARG A 55 9.23 -24.80 -11.79
N TYR A 56 10.09 -24.43 -10.85
CA TYR A 56 10.23 -23.05 -10.38
C TYR A 56 10.63 -22.11 -11.53
N HIS A 57 11.53 -22.56 -12.40
CA HIS A 57 11.98 -21.78 -13.54
C HIS A 57 10.90 -21.70 -14.64
N SER A 58 10.19 -22.78 -14.91
CA SER A 58 9.08 -22.81 -15.86
C SER A 58 7.90 -21.92 -15.41
N GLU A 59 7.57 -21.91 -14.12
CA GLU A 59 6.53 -21.03 -13.56
C GLU A 59 6.94 -19.56 -13.55
N LYS A 60 8.25 -19.28 -13.49
CA LYS A 60 8.79 -17.93 -13.60
C LYS A 60 8.73 -17.44 -15.06
N GLN A 61 9.15 -18.27 -16.01
CA GLN A 61 9.03 -17.98 -17.44
C GLN A 61 7.58 -17.83 -17.88
N SER A 62 6.66 -18.67 -17.38
CA SER A 62 5.23 -18.52 -17.71
C SER A 62 4.62 -17.23 -17.16
N LYS A 63 5.08 -16.76 -15.99
CA LYS A 63 4.66 -15.45 -15.44
C LYS A 63 5.26 -14.28 -16.21
N GLU A 64 6.48 -14.42 -16.72
CA GLU A 64 7.13 -13.42 -17.59
C GLU A 64 6.50 -13.40 -19.00
N GLU A 65 6.06 -14.55 -19.53
CA GLU A 65 5.30 -14.65 -20.80
C GLU A 65 3.84 -14.20 -20.68
N ASP A 66 3.15 -14.47 -19.56
CA ASP A 66 1.82 -13.89 -19.28
C ASP A 66 1.88 -12.36 -19.16
N THR A 67 3.04 -11.81 -18.78
CA THR A 67 3.29 -10.36 -18.76
C THR A 67 3.59 -9.80 -20.16
N SER A 68 4.08 -10.61 -21.10
CA SER A 68 4.43 -10.20 -22.48
C SER A 68 3.32 -10.41 -23.51
N THR A 69 2.24 -11.12 -23.16
CA THR A 69 1.14 -11.44 -24.09
C THR A 69 0.08 -10.31 -24.19
N PHE A 70 0.21 -9.24 -23.41
CA PHE A 70 -0.64 -8.03 -23.50
C PHE A 70 -0.05 -6.99 -24.47
N LEU A 71 0.02 -7.32 -25.76
CA LEU A 71 0.25 -6.33 -26.81
C LEU A 71 -1.08 -6.06 -27.56
N PRO A 72 -1.62 -4.81 -27.54
CA PRO A 72 -2.56 -4.41 -28.57
C PRO A 72 -1.82 -4.26 -29.90
N TYR A 73 -2.55 -4.58 -30.97
CA TYR A 73 -2.07 -4.60 -32.34
C TYR A 73 -1.27 -3.36 -32.76
N ARG A 74 -0.07 -3.65 -33.27
CA ARG A 74 0.77 -2.93 -34.25
C ARG A 74 0.15 -1.68 -34.90
N GLY A 75 0.72 -0.52 -34.58
CA GLY A 75 0.49 0.76 -35.25
C GLY A 75 1.63 1.76 -35.03
N ARG A 76 2.82 1.43 -35.57
CA ARG A 76 4.00 2.29 -35.87
C ARG A 76 4.70 3.02 -34.69
N GLU A 77 5.70 2.29 -34.17
CA GLU A 77 6.99 2.67 -33.56
C GLU A 77 7.47 4.10 -33.87
N GLU A 78 7.82 4.93 -32.87
CA GLU A 78 9.23 5.11 -32.47
C GLU A 78 9.45 5.70 -31.03
N THR A 79 8.43 5.84 -30.18
CA THR A 79 8.56 6.53 -28.86
C THR A 79 8.36 5.66 -27.61
N GLY A 80 8.04 4.37 -27.73
CA GLY A 80 7.62 3.53 -26.59
C GLY A 80 8.76 2.96 -25.74
N GLU A 81 9.92 2.69 -26.34
CA GLU A 81 11.03 2.01 -25.64
C GLU A 81 11.75 2.90 -24.62
N GLU A 82 11.80 4.21 -24.86
CA GLU A 82 12.37 5.18 -23.91
C GLU A 82 11.47 5.40 -22.68
N GLU A 83 10.15 5.37 -22.86
CA GLU A 83 9.20 5.45 -21.73
C GLU A 83 9.27 4.20 -20.85
N GLU A 84 9.31 2.98 -21.41
CA GLU A 84 9.37 1.75 -20.60
C GLU A 84 10.68 1.61 -19.81
N GLN A 85 11.81 2.05 -20.38
CA GLN A 85 13.10 2.10 -19.67
C GLN A 85 13.07 3.14 -18.53
N GLN A 86 12.43 4.30 -18.76
CA GLN A 86 12.24 5.32 -17.73
C GLN A 86 11.29 4.86 -16.60
N TYR A 87 10.29 4.01 -16.91
CA TYR A 87 9.36 3.45 -15.92
C TYR A 87 10.10 2.51 -14.94
N GLY A 88 11.03 1.69 -15.43
CA GLY A 88 11.79 0.76 -14.59
C GLY A 88 12.88 1.40 -13.71
N GLU A 89 13.51 2.48 -14.16
CA GLU A 89 14.56 3.17 -13.40
C GLU A 89 14.00 4.10 -12.30
N GLN A 90 12.87 4.80 -12.53
CA GLN A 90 12.26 5.67 -11.51
C GLN A 90 11.57 4.90 -10.38
N GLU A 91 11.04 3.70 -10.61
CA GLU A 91 10.38 2.90 -9.56
C GLU A 91 11.38 2.39 -8.50
N ARG A 92 12.66 2.19 -8.84
CA ARG A 92 13.66 1.62 -7.91
C ARG A 92 14.19 2.60 -6.85
N GLU A 93 14.11 3.91 -7.06
CA GLU A 93 14.58 4.94 -6.10
C GLU A 93 13.48 5.87 -5.56
N ASN A 94 12.19 5.63 -5.86
CA ASN A 94 11.11 6.52 -5.43
C ASN A 94 10.96 6.52 -3.88
N PRO A 95 11.21 7.65 -3.18
CA PRO A 95 11.17 7.66 -1.72
C PRO A 95 9.74 7.69 -1.15
N TYR A 96 8.73 7.93 -1.98
CA TYR A 96 7.34 8.09 -1.56
C TYR A 96 6.51 6.82 -1.72
N VAL A 97 7.03 5.78 -2.38
CA VAL A 97 6.28 4.57 -2.73
C VAL A 97 6.85 3.38 -2.00
N PHE A 98 5.98 2.61 -1.35
CA PHE A 98 6.31 1.42 -0.60
C PHE A 98 5.50 0.25 -1.14
N GLU A 99 6.17 -0.89 -1.29
CA GLU A 99 5.69 -2.09 -1.98
C GLU A 99 5.87 -3.27 -1.03
N ASP A 100 5.40 -4.46 -1.41
CA ASP A 100 5.49 -5.65 -0.56
C ASP A 100 6.93 -5.91 -0.06
N GLN A 101 7.93 -5.75 -0.92
CA GLN A 101 9.35 -5.91 -0.57
C GLN A 101 9.87 -4.93 0.48
N HIS A 102 9.19 -3.79 0.66
CA HIS A 102 9.56 -2.76 1.62
C HIS A 102 8.98 -3.02 3.01
N PHE A 103 8.08 -4.00 3.17
CA PHE A 103 7.55 -4.39 4.46
C PHE A 103 8.46 -5.41 5.16
N ILE A 104 8.63 -5.22 6.47
CA ILE A 104 9.17 -6.25 7.34
C ILE A 104 7.99 -7.11 7.82
N THR A 105 8.12 -8.43 7.70
CA THR A 105 7.13 -9.33 8.30
C THR A 105 7.43 -9.47 9.78
N GLY A 106 6.70 -8.72 10.62
CA GLY A 106 6.88 -8.75 12.07
C GLY A 106 6.35 -10.05 12.69
N ILE A 107 5.19 -10.53 12.23
CA ILE A 107 4.55 -11.75 12.72
C ILE A 107 4.08 -12.57 11.52
N LYS A 108 4.36 -13.87 11.51
CA LYS A 108 3.89 -14.80 10.47
C LYS A 108 3.52 -16.15 11.10
N THR A 109 2.33 -16.63 10.81
CA THR A 109 1.89 -17.99 11.12
C THR A 109 1.22 -18.62 9.89
N GLN A 110 0.84 -19.88 9.96
CA GLN A 110 0.02 -20.52 8.91
C GLN A 110 -1.40 -19.91 8.79
N HIS A 111 -1.82 -19.14 9.80
CA HIS A 111 -3.16 -18.57 9.90
C HIS A 111 -3.22 -17.08 9.57
N GLY A 112 -2.08 -16.43 9.31
CA GLY A 112 -2.05 -15.02 8.98
C GLY A 112 -0.66 -14.40 9.11
N ARG A 113 -0.59 -13.10 8.87
CA ARG A 113 0.64 -12.32 9.03
C ARG A 113 0.35 -10.87 9.39
N ILE A 114 1.33 -10.23 10.03
CA ILE A 114 1.39 -8.79 10.22
C ILE A 114 2.67 -8.30 9.56
N ARG A 115 2.50 -7.44 8.56
CA ARG A 115 3.57 -6.74 7.85
C ARG A 115 3.63 -5.30 8.33
N VAL A 116 4.82 -4.77 8.58
CA VAL A 116 5.03 -3.40 9.08
C VAL A 116 6.07 -2.70 8.21
N LEU A 117 5.80 -1.46 7.79
CA LEU A 117 6.82 -0.65 7.12
C LEU A 117 7.88 -0.21 8.12
N PRO A 118 9.18 -0.23 7.78
CA PRO A 118 10.25 0.41 8.57
C PRO A 118 9.97 1.89 8.84
N LYS A 119 10.83 2.55 9.63
CA LYS A 119 10.67 4.01 9.81
C LYS A 119 10.78 4.70 8.46
N PHE A 120 9.89 5.65 8.19
CA PHE A 120 9.88 6.38 6.92
C PHE A 120 11.22 7.10 6.65
N THR A 121 11.91 7.53 7.70
CA THR A 121 13.22 8.19 7.63
C THR A 121 14.38 7.26 7.27
N GLU A 122 14.22 5.94 7.37
CA GLU A 122 15.21 4.98 6.86
C GLU A 122 15.24 4.97 5.34
N ARG A 123 14.09 5.23 4.69
CA ARG A 123 14.01 5.34 3.23
C ARG A 123 14.44 6.73 2.74
N SER A 124 13.95 7.80 3.37
CA SER A 124 14.31 9.16 2.98
C SER A 124 14.11 10.18 4.09
N LYS A 125 15.06 11.11 4.20
CA LYS A 125 14.98 12.26 5.12
C LYS A 125 13.84 13.22 4.76
N LEU A 126 13.32 13.18 3.53
CA LEU A 126 12.16 13.95 3.11
C LEU A 126 10.90 13.59 3.90
N LEU A 127 10.86 12.38 4.49
CA LEU A 127 9.72 11.90 5.27
C LEU A 127 9.85 12.14 6.78
N LYS A 128 10.79 13.00 7.21
CA LYS A 128 10.98 13.33 8.63
C LYS A 128 9.72 13.88 9.30
N GLY A 129 8.87 14.60 8.55
CA GLY A 129 7.61 15.14 9.09
C GLY A 129 6.60 14.09 9.57
N ILE A 130 6.80 12.83 9.19
CA ILE A 130 5.97 11.69 9.64
C ILE A 130 6.82 10.62 10.36
N GLU A 131 8.00 10.97 10.88
CA GLU A 131 8.94 10.00 11.46
C GLU A 131 8.37 9.14 12.58
N ASN A 132 7.40 9.68 13.34
CA ASN A 132 6.79 8.95 14.43
C ASN A 132 5.80 7.89 13.93
N TYR A 133 5.14 8.13 12.80
CA TYR A 133 4.08 7.25 12.33
C TYR A 133 4.62 5.94 11.74
N ARG A 134 3.88 4.85 11.93
CA ARG A 134 4.16 3.55 11.34
C ARG A 134 2.90 2.98 10.70
N VAL A 135 3.08 2.21 9.63
CA VAL A 135 1.98 1.53 8.93
C VAL A 135 2.15 0.03 9.06
N ALA A 136 1.08 -0.65 9.45
CA ALA A 136 1.02 -2.11 9.49
C ALA A 136 -0.21 -2.64 8.76
N ILE A 137 -0.07 -3.80 8.13
CA ILE A 137 -1.17 -4.54 7.50
C ILE A 137 -1.27 -5.89 8.21
N LEU A 138 -2.43 -6.13 8.85
CA LEU A 138 -2.80 -7.43 9.40
C LEU A 138 -3.64 -8.19 8.39
N GLU A 139 -3.27 -9.44 8.10
CA GLU A 139 -4.03 -10.39 7.30
C GLU A 139 -4.28 -11.63 8.16
N ALA A 140 -5.55 -11.95 8.43
CA ALA A 140 -5.95 -13.10 9.23
C ALA A 140 -6.91 -14.01 8.44
N ASN A 141 -6.58 -15.29 8.37
CA ASN A 141 -7.41 -16.30 7.70
C ASN A 141 -8.77 -16.47 8.42
N PRO A 142 -9.76 -17.10 7.76
CA PRO A 142 -11.01 -17.49 8.39
C PRO A 142 -10.80 -18.29 9.68
N GLN A 143 -11.71 -18.15 10.64
CA GLN A 143 -11.72 -18.87 11.91
C GLN A 143 -10.40 -18.76 12.71
N THR A 144 -9.93 -17.53 12.91
CA THR A 144 -8.67 -17.25 13.60
C THR A 144 -8.86 -16.37 14.82
N PHE A 145 -7.98 -16.56 15.80
CA PHE A 145 -7.84 -15.75 16.98
C PHE A 145 -6.44 -15.12 17.01
N ILE A 146 -6.40 -13.81 17.24
CA ILE A 146 -5.17 -13.06 17.44
C ILE A 146 -4.99 -12.82 18.94
N VAL A 147 -3.90 -13.36 19.47
CA VAL A 147 -3.59 -13.41 20.90
C VAL A 147 -3.60 -12.02 21.55
N PRO A 148 -4.12 -11.85 22.79
CA PRO A 148 -4.17 -10.56 23.45
C PRO A 148 -2.80 -9.91 23.63
N ASN A 149 -2.68 -8.67 23.19
CA ASN A 149 -1.47 -7.87 23.33
C ASN A 149 -1.82 -6.38 23.41
N HIS A 150 -0.90 -5.57 23.94
CA HIS A 150 -0.99 -4.12 23.87
C HIS A 150 0.24 -3.54 23.19
N TRP A 151 0.15 -2.28 22.78
CA TRP A 151 1.21 -1.53 22.11
C TRP A 151 1.50 -0.25 22.88
N ASP A 152 2.75 0.20 22.85
CA ASP A 152 3.17 1.54 23.25
C ASP A 152 2.94 2.57 22.11
N ALA A 153 1.79 2.46 21.45
CA ALA A 153 1.34 3.33 20.37
C ALA A 153 -0.18 3.48 20.38
N ASP A 154 -0.68 4.70 20.13
CA ASP A 154 -2.06 4.88 19.67
C ASP A 154 -2.18 4.28 18.26
N ALA A 155 -3.31 3.65 17.94
CA ALA A 155 -3.54 3.09 16.61
C ALA A 155 -4.90 3.52 16.06
N VAL A 156 -4.93 3.85 14.76
CA VAL A 156 -6.15 4.01 13.97
C VAL A 156 -6.21 2.85 13.00
N LEU A 157 -7.24 2.01 13.14
CA LEU A 157 -7.44 0.83 12.33
C LEU A 157 -8.50 1.11 11.27
N PHE A 158 -8.24 0.72 10.02
CA PHE A 158 -9.22 0.67 8.95
C PHE A 158 -9.40 -0.78 8.49
N VAL A 159 -10.62 -1.29 8.52
CA VAL A 159 -10.93 -2.64 8.03
C VAL A 159 -11.08 -2.59 6.51
N ALA A 160 -10.07 -3.09 5.80
CA ALA A 160 -10.02 -3.08 4.34
C ALA A 160 -10.85 -4.21 3.72
N GLN A 161 -10.86 -5.40 4.35
CA GLN A 161 -11.61 -6.56 3.86
C GLN A 161 -12.12 -7.39 5.04
N GLY A 162 -13.27 -8.03 4.87
CA GLY A 162 -13.81 -8.99 5.82
C GLY A 162 -14.47 -8.36 7.04
N ARG A 163 -14.68 -9.21 8.05
CA ARG A 163 -15.34 -8.87 9.30
C ARG A 163 -14.75 -9.67 10.46
N GLY A 164 -14.91 -9.15 11.67
CA GLY A 164 -14.37 -9.77 12.87
C GLY A 164 -14.96 -9.18 14.14
N THR A 165 -14.42 -9.60 15.27
CA THR A 165 -14.72 -9.00 16.59
C THR A 165 -13.42 -8.48 17.19
N LEU A 166 -13.35 -7.17 17.41
CA LEU A 166 -12.24 -6.52 18.12
C LEU A 166 -12.63 -6.36 19.58
N ASN A 167 -11.82 -6.91 20.48
CA ASN A 167 -12.04 -6.82 21.91
C ASN A 167 -10.97 -5.93 22.52
N LEU A 168 -11.40 -4.92 23.27
CA LEU A 168 -10.54 -3.96 23.94
C LEU A 168 -10.74 -4.05 25.46
N VAL A 169 -9.67 -4.30 26.20
CA VAL A 169 -9.68 -4.36 27.67
C VAL A 169 -8.92 -3.15 28.23
N ARG A 170 -9.64 -2.27 28.92
CA ARG A 170 -9.09 -1.03 29.50
C ARG A 170 -9.87 -0.62 30.75
N ARG A 171 -9.18 -0.11 31.78
CA ARG A 171 -9.80 0.38 33.04
C ARG A 171 -10.76 -0.65 33.67
N GLY A 172 -10.37 -1.92 33.67
CA GLY A 172 -11.16 -3.02 34.25
C GLY A 172 -12.42 -3.41 33.47
N LYS A 173 -12.65 -2.84 32.28
CA LYS A 173 -13.79 -3.17 31.41
C LYS A 173 -13.31 -3.79 30.09
N ARG A 174 -14.05 -4.79 29.62
CA ARG A 174 -13.91 -5.35 28.28
C ARG A 174 -15.05 -4.83 27.41
N ASN A 175 -14.71 -4.21 26.29
CA ASN A 175 -15.65 -3.83 25.26
C ASN A 175 -15.38 -4.67 24.01
N SER A 176 -16.44 -5.20 23.39
CA SER A 176 -16.37 -6.05 22.21
C SER A 176 -17.09 -5.37 21.05
N PHE A 177 -16.36 -5.11 19.98
CA PHE A 177 -16.85 -4.37 18.81
C PHE A 177 -16.91 -5.27 17.59
N ASN A 178 -18.08 -5.30 16.96
CA ASN A 178 -18.27 -5.95 15.68
C ASN A 178 -17.72 -5.06 14.58
N ILE A 179 -16.64 -5.52 13.94
CA ILE A 179 -15.94 -4.78 12.89
C ILE A 179 -16.18 -5.41 11.52
N ARG A 180 -16.26 -4.58 10.50
CA ARG A 180 -16.47 -4.98 9.09
C ARG A 180 -15.82 -3.98 8.13
N ALA A 181 -15.71 -4.36 6.86
CA ALA A 181 -15.15 -3.50 5.82
C ALA A 181 -15.68 -2.05 5.89
N GLY A 182 -14.74 -1.09 5.85
CA GLY A 182 -15.02 0.34 5.95
C GLY A 182 -15.03 0.90 7.38
N ASP A 183 -15.00 0.06 8.42
CA ASP A 183 -14.94 0.56 9.80
C ASP A 183 -13.56 1.17 10.11
N VAL A 184 -13.60 2.35 10.71
CA VAL A 184 -12.48 3.04 11.35
C VAL A 184 -12.66 2.95 12.86
N ILE A 185 -11.61 2.53 13.57
CA ILE A 185 -11.62 2.41 15.02
C ILE A 185 -10.28 2.82 15.62
N ARG A 186 -10.32 3.62 16.69
CA ARG A 186 -9.13 3.94 17.48
C ARG A 186 -8.89 2.89 18.55
N VAL A 187 -7.63 2.54 18.75
CA VAL A 187 -7.14 1.79 19.90
C VAL A 187 -6.11 2.65 20.62
N HIS A 188 -6.38 2.98 21.89
CA HIS A 188 -5.45 3.77 22.69
C HIS A 188 -4.20 2.98 23.06
N ALA A 189 -3.05 3.66 23.14
CA ALA A 189 -1.82 3.09 23.67
C ALA A 189 -2.05 2.37 25.03
N GLY A 190 -1.42 1.21 25.19
CA GLY A 190 -1.54 0.36 26.38
C GLY A 190 -2.87 -0.40 26.51
N THR A 191 -3.80 -0.26 25.57
CA THR A 191 -5.05 -1.05 25.59
C THR A 191 -4.76 -2.48 25.18
N THR A 192 -5.10 -3.45 26.03
CA THR A 192 -5.00 -4.87 25.66
C THR A 192 -6.08 -5.19 24.65
N ALA A 193 -5.66 -5.52 23.43
CA ALA A 193 -6.52 -5.83 22.32
C ALA A 193 -6.34 -7.29 21.89
N TYR A 194 -7.44 -7.95 21.55
CA TYR A 194 -7.43 -9.23 20.85
C TYR A 194 -8.54 -9.25 19.81
N LEU A 195 -8.35 -10.07 18.78
CA LEU A 195 -9.19 -10.02 17.60
C LEU A 195 -9.58 -11.42 17.14
N ILE A 196 -10.80 -11.55 16.64
CA ILE A 196 -11.33 -12.81 16.13
C ILE A 196 -11.79 -12.58 14.69
N ASN A 197 -11.22 -13.33 13.74
CA ASN A 197 -11.87 -13.51 12.45
C ASN A 197 -12.85 -14.69 12.59
N ARG A 198 -14.13 -14.35 12.61
CA ARG A 198 -15.24 -15.29 12.78
C ARG A 198 -15.83 -15.79 11.46
N ASP A 199 -15.35 -15.26 10.34
CA ASP A 199 -15.83 -15.70 9.04
C ASP A 199 -15.28 -17.10 8.72
N ASN A 200 -16.03 -17.86 7.91
CA ASN A 200 -15.67 -19.21 7.48
C ASN A 200 -14.88 -19.20 6.17
N ASN A 201 -15.01 -18.14 5.37
CA ASN A 201 -14.49 -18.10 4.01
C ASN A 201 -13.62 -16.86 3.76
N GLU A 202 -13.95 -15.73 4.40
CA GLU A 202 -13.29 -14.47 4.12
C GLU A 202 -12.11 -14.19 5.06
N LYS A 203 -11.01 -13.71 4.49
CA LYS A 203 -9.90 -13.15 5.27
C LYS A 203 -10.30 -11.81 5.84
N LEU A 204 -9.81 -11.52 7.04
CA LEU A 204 -9.87 -10.20 7.63
C LEU A 204 -8.56 -9.46 7.34
N VAL A 205 -8.67 -8.30 6.67
CA VAL A 205 -7.54 -7.44 6.35
C VAL A 205 -7.72 -6.07 7.00
N ILE A 206 -6.76 -5.66 7.82
CA ILE A 206 -6.81 -4.39 8.56
C ILE A 206 -5.54 -3.60 8.30
N ALA A 207 -5.69 -2.39 7.75
CA ALA A 207 -4.63 -1.40 7.69
C ALA A 207 -4.58 -0.63 9.01
N LYS A 208 -3.39 -0.43 9.55
CA LYS A 208 -3.17 0.24 10.84
C LYS A 208 -2.21 1.40 10.64
N LEU A 209 -2.61 2.57 11.09
CA LEU A 209 -1.70 3.66 11.37
C LEU A 209 -1.38 3.66 12.87
N LEU A 210 -0.11 3.56 13.21
CA LEU A 210 0.38 3.59 14.60
C LEU A 210 1.11 4.90 14.86
N ASN A 211 0.86 5.49 16.02
CA ASN A 211 1.53 6.67 16.55
C ASN A 211 2.16 6.30 17.91
N PRO A 212 3.43 5.87 17.93
CA PRO A 212 4.17 5.54 19.13
C PRO A 212 4.20 6.69 20.15
N VAL A 213 4.11 6.34 21.43
CA VAL A 213 4.06 7.32 22.53
C VAL A 213 5.36 7.41 23.33
N SER A 214 6.29 6.48 23.12
CA SER A 214 7.55 6.39 23.88
C SER A 214 8.73 6.84 23.02
N THR A 215 9.24 5.97 22.16
CA THR A 215 10.40 6.27 21.30
C THR A 215 9.93 6.60 19.88
N PRO A 216 10.31 7.75 19.30
CA PRO A 216 9.84 8.15 17.99
C PRO A 216 10.03 7.07 16.90
N GLY A 217 8.92 6.69 16.28
CA GLY A 217 8.86 5.71 15.21
C GLY A 217 9.12 4.26 15.64
N GLN A 218 9.22 3.96 16.93
CA GLN A 218 9.39 2.59 17.46
C GLN A 218 8.20 2.23 18.33
N PHE A 219 7.65 1.05 18.10
CA PHE A 219 6.61 0.47 18.95
C PHE A 219 6.86 -1.02 19.06
N GLU A 220 6.37 -1.61 20.14
CA GLU A 220 6.51 -3.03 20.45
C GLU A 220 5.16 -3.69 20.75
N HIS A 221 5.12 -5.01 20.53
CA HIS A 221 3.99 -5.85 20.91
C HIS A 221 4.24 -6.49 22.27
N PHE A 222 3.43 -6.12 23.26
CA PHE A 222 3.52 -6.68 24.61
C PHE A 222 2.49 -7.79 24.80
N PHE A 223 2.93 -9.05 24.75
CA PHE A 223 2.08 -10.23 24.88
C PHE A 223 1.96 -10.67 26.35
N GLY A 224 0.74 -10.60 26.88
CA GLY A 224 0.46 -11.15 28.22
C GLY A 224 0.24 -12.66 28.14
N PRO A 225 -0.82 -13.12 27.47
CA PRO A 225 -0.96 -14.53 27.09
C PRO A 225 0.10 -14.91 26.06
N GLY A 226 0.83 -15.98 26.32
CA GLY A 226 1.95 -16.42 25.51
C GLY A 226 2.69 -17.58 26.15
N GLY A 227 3.64 -18.13 25.40
CA GLY A 227 4.53 -19.17 25.85
C GLY A 227 5.87 -18.63 26.31
N ARG A 228 6.89 -19.50 26.25
CA ARG A 228 8.30 -19.11 26.41
C ARG A 228 8.90 -18.48 25.17
N GLU A 229 8.34 -18.76 23.99
CA GLU A 229 9.01 -18.44 22.73
C GLU A 229 8.07 -17.75 21.74
N ASN A 230 6.89 -18.31 21.45
CA ASN A 230 6.08 -17.83 20.32
C ASN A 230 4.56 -17.73 20.61
N PRO A 231 4.04 -16.53 20.92
CA PRO A 231 4.81 -15.36 21.37
C PRO A 231 5.35 -15.58 22.79
N GLU A 232 6.51 -15.01 23.08
CA GLU A 232 7.00 -14.94 24.45
C GLU A 232 6.06 -14.04 25.29
N SER A 233 5.61 -14.56 26.43
CA SER A 233 4.88 -13.79 27.41
C SER A 233 5.81 -12.85 28.17
N PHE A 234 5.46 -11.57 28.31
CA PHE A 234 6.23 -10.63 29.15
C PHE A 234 6.29 -11.06 30.63
N TYR A 235 5.41 -11.98 31.08
CA TYR A 235 5.50 -12.53 32.43
C TYR A 235 6.81 -13.31 32.66
N ASN A 236 7.42 -13.86 31.60
CA ASN A 236 8.69 -14.59 31.70
C ASN A 236 9.88 -13.68 32.07
N ALA A 237 9.75 -12.36 31.93
CA ALA A 237 10.79 -11.42 32.33
C ALA A 237 10.84 -11.17 33.84
N PHE A 238 9.78 -11.49 34.59
CA PHE A 238 9.74 -11.31 36.04
C PHE A 238 10.34 -12.52 36.77
N SER A 239 10.92 -12.27 37.95
CA SER A 239 11.45 -13.36 38.78
C SER A 239 10.31 -14.28 39.25
N SER A 240 10.64 -15.56 39.48
CA SER A 240 9.65 -16.54 39.94
C SER A 240 9.05 -16.11 41.29
N GLU A 241 9.86 -15.58 42.20
CA GLU A 241 9.45 -15.12 43.53
C GLU A 241 8.43 -13.98 43.44
N ILE A 242 8.62 -13.05 42.50
CA ILE A 242 7.67 -11.96 42.23
C ILE A 242 6.35 -12.52 41.72
N LEU A 243 6.38 -13.42 40.73
CA LEU A 243 5.14 -13.99 40.16
C LEU A 243 4.38 -14.84 41.17
N GLU A 244 5.08 -15.64 41.98
CA GLU A 244 4.47 -16.46 43.03
C GLU A 244 3.75 -15.57 44.06
N SER A 245 4.39 -14.48 44.47
CA SER A 245 3.83 -13.51 45.41
C SER A 245 2.66 -12.73 44.81
N ALA A 246 2.82 -12.24 43.57
CA ALA A 246 1.83 -11.40 42.91
C ALA A 246 0.55 -12.16 42.51
N LEU A 247 0.69 -13.40 42.06
CA LEU A 247 -0.43 -14.25 41.64
C LEU A 247 -0.94 -15.17 42.75
N ASN A 248 -0.21 -15.28 43.87
CA ASN A 248 -0.49 -16.20 44.98
C ASN A 248 -0.63 -17.65 44.49
N VAL A 249 0.30 -18.09 43.65
CA VAL A 249 0.30 -19.42 43.02
C VAL A 249 1.71 -19.98 43.02
N ARG A 250 1.86 -21.28 43.33
CA ARG A 250 3.16 -21.96 43.33
C ARG A 250 3.86 -21.92 41.97
N ARG A 251 5.20 -21.86 42.01
CA ARG A 251 6.08 -21.83 40.83
C ARG A 251 5.75 -22.86 39.75
N ASP A 252 5.53 -24.11 40.13
CA ASP A 252 5.31 -25.23 39.21
C ASP A 252 4.08 -25.03 38.33
N ARG A 253 3.04 -24.42 38.89
CA ARG A 253 1.80 -24.11 38.17
C ARG A 253 1.99 -22.89 37.24
N LEU A 254 2.74 -21.88 37.66
CA LEU A 254 3.07 -20.71 36.84
C LEU A 254 3.93 -21.07 35.63
N GLN A 255 4.97 -21.88 35.84
CA GLN A 255 5.83 -22.38 34.76
C GLN A 255 5.05 -23.20 33.74
N ARG A 256 4.03 -23.94 34.18
CA ARG A 256 3.13 -24.67 33.29
C ARG A 256 2.24 -23.70 32.50
N LEU A 257 1.65 -22.71 33.15
CA LEU A 257 0.75 -21.72 32.51
C LEU A 257 1.46 -20.97 31.37
N PHE A 258 2.61 -20.37 31.64
CA PHE A 258 3.37 -19.59 30.64
C PHE A 258 4.26 -20.44 29.73
N GLY A 259 4.21 -21.78 29.85
CA GLY A 259 4.97 -22.71 29.02
C GLY A 259 4.14 -23.46 27.98
N GLN A 260 2.81 -23.38 28.05
CA GLN A 260 1.88 -24.18 27.24
C GLN A 260 1.68 -23.65 25.82
N GLN A 261 1.50 -22.34 25.66
CA GLN A 261 1.21 -21.77 24.35
C GLN A 261 2.46 -21.80 23.45
N ARG A 262 2.35 -22.33 22.23
CA ARG A 262 3.43 -22.40 21.23
C ARG A 262 2.96 -22.18 19.79
N GLU A 263 1.67 -21.94 19.59
CA GLU A 263 1.05 -21.87 18.27
C GLU A 263 1.26 -20.52 17.56
N GLY A 264 1.91 -19.56 18.23
CA GLY A 264 2.16 -18.23 17.70
C GLY A 264 1.05 -17.22 18.00
N VAL A 265 1.15 -16.04 17.39
CA VAL A 265 0.28 -14.89 17.68
C VAL A 265 -1.08 -14.99 16.99
N ILE A 266 -1.14 -15.62 15.82
CA ILE A 266 -2.35 -15.80 15.03
C ILE A 266 -2.61 -17.30 14.94
N ILE A 267 -3.63 -17.77 15.65
CA ILE A 267 -3.93 -19.19 15.85
C ILE A 267 -5.34 -19.53 15.35
N ARG A 268 -5.61 -20.81 15.14
CA ARG A 268 -6.96 -21.27 14.78
C ARG A 268 -7.89 -21.18 15.99
N ALA A 269 -9.14 -20.80 15.76
CA ALA A 269 -10.19 -20.89 16.75
C ALA A 269 -11.30 -21.82 16.26
N SER A 270 -11.84 -22.67 17.16
CA SER A 270 -12.99 -23.51 16.82
C SER A 270 -14.27 -22.67 16.72
N GLU A 271 -15.29 -23.19 16.02
CA GLU A 271 -16.58 -22.50 15.93
C GLU A 271 -17.22 -22.31 17.31
N GLU A 272 -17.08 -23.28 18.22
CA GLU A 272 -17.60 -23.19 19.58
C GLU A 272 -16.90 -22.08 20.37
N GLN A 273 -15.57 -21.95 20.23
CA GLN A 273 -14.80 -20.88 20.85
C GLN A 273 -15.21 -19.51 20.31
N ILE A 274 -15.36 -19.39 18.98
CA ILE A 274 -15.82 -18.15 18.32
C ILE A 274 -17.22 -17.78 18.81
N ARG A 275 -18.16 -18.74 18.85
CA ARG A 275 -19.52 -18.50 19.34
C ARG A 275 -19.52 -18.08 20.80
N ALA A 276 -18.76 -18.74 21.66
CA ALA A 276 -18.67 -18.39 23.09
C ALA A 276 -18.13 -16.96 23.31
N MET A 277 -17.14 -16.54 22.52
CA MET A 277 -16.59 -15.19 22.60
C MET A 277 -17.51 -14.11 22.00
N SER A 278 -18.46 -14.49 21.14
CA SER A 278 -19.37 -13.57 20.45
C SER A 278 -20.68 -13.27 21.22
N GLN A 279 -20.90 -13.88 22.40
CA GLN A 279 -22.17 -13.72 23.15
C GLN A 279 -22.35 -12.38 23.88
N HIS A 280 -21.29 -11.55 23.96
CA HIS A 280 -21.28 -10.31 24.74
C HIS A 280 -20.85 -9.09 23.91
N GLU A 281 -21.35 -8.98 22.67
CA GLU A 281 -20.94 -7.96 21.70
C GLU A 281 -21.77 -6.66 21.79
N GLU A 282 -21.09 -5.51 21.80
CA GLU A 282 -21.74 -4.22 21.55
C GLU A 282 -22.03 -4.07 20.04
N GLY A 283 -23.25 -3.68 19.72
CA GLY A 283 -23.75 -3.61 18.34
C GLY A 283 -24.88 -4.61 18.08
N GLY A 284 -25.11 -5.61 18.93
CA GLY A 284 -26.22 -6.56 18.82
C GLY A 284 -25.78 -7.97 18.42
N ILE A 285 -26.72 -8.92 18.43
CA ILE A 285 -26.46 -10.34 18.16
C ILE A 285 -26.14 -10.53 16.67
N TRP A 286 -24.99 -11.10 16.37
CA TRP A 286 -24.61 -11.49 15.02
C TRP A 286 -25.63 -12.47 14.39
N PRO A 287 -26.01 -12.35 13.09
CA PRO A 287 -25.55 -11.38 12.09
C PRO A 287 -26.33 -10.05 12.08
N PHE A 288 -27.27 -9.87 13.00
CA PHE A 288 -28.20 -8.73 13.04
C PHE A 288 -27.65 -7.50 13.78
N GLY A 289 -26.37 -7.52 14.18
CA GLY A 289 -25.73 -6.43 14.88
C GLY A 289 -25.57 -5.17 14.02
N GLY A 290 -26.04 -4.04 14.53
CA GLY A 290 -25.85 -2.70 14.01
C GLY A 290 -24.48 -2.10 14.33
N GLU A 291 -24.39 -0.77 14.20
CA GLU A 291 -23.15 0.00 14.41
C GLU A 291 -22.65 -0.12 15.85
N SER A 292 -21.36 -0.39 16.01
CA SER A 292 -20.73 -0.40 17.34
C SER A 292 -20.45 1.04 17.75
N LYS A 293 -20.81 1.44 18.98
CA LYS A 293 -20.55 2.82 19.48
C LYS A 293 -19.05 3.18 19.53
N GLY A 294 -18.17 2.21 19.29
CA GLY A 294 -16.72 2.38 19.28
C GLY A 294 -16.09 2.58 17.89
N SER A 295 -16.84 2.43 16.79
CA SER A 295 -16.33 2.57 15.41
C SER A 295 -17.17 3.54 14.58
N VAL A 296 -16.61 4.04 13.49
CA VAL A 296 -17.31 4.80 12.46
C VAL A 296 -17.10 4.14 11.10
N ASN A 297 -18.16 3.91 10.32
CA ASN A 297 -18.02 3.28 9.01
C ASN A 297 -17.98 4.35 7.91
N LEU A 298 -16.91 4.35 7.10
CA LEU A 298 -16.70 5.29 6.01
C LEU A 298 -17.79 5.20 4.92
N TYR A 299 -18.21 3.98 4.56
CA TYR A 299 -19.23 3.77 3.51
C TYR A 299 -20.64 4.20 3.94
N ARG A 300 -20.86 4.42 5.23
CA ARG A 300 -22.13 4.94 5.75
C ARG A 300 -22.17 6.46 5.86
N GLN A 301 -21.02 7.12 5.68
CA GLN A 301 -20.99 8.57 5.64
C GLN A 301 -21.50 9.08 4.30
N ARG A 302 -22.00 10.32 4.29
CA ARG A 302 -22.25 11.03 3.05
C ARG A 302 -20.89 11.29 2.37
N PRO A 303 -20.73 10.94 1.09
CA PRO A 303 -19.49 11.26 0.39
C PRO A 303 -19.28 12.78 0.33
N LEU A 304 -18.04 13.23 0.52
CA LEU A 304 -17.63 14.61 0.27
C LEU A 304 -17.85 14.98 -1.19
N GLN A 305 -17.56 14.04 -2.09
CA GLN A 305 -17.82 14.18 -3.52
C GLN A 305 -18.22 12.84 -4.12
N SER A 306 -19.17 12.87 -5.07
CA SER A 306 -19.60 11.70 -5.82
C SER A 306 -20.07 12.09 -7.22
N ASN A 307 -19.54 11.43 -8.24
CA ASN A 307 -20.07 11.48 -9.61
C ASN A 307 -19.89 10.12 -10.30
N GLN A 308 -20.10 10.05 -11.60
CA GLN A 308 -19.98 8.81 -12.39
C GLN A 308 -18.56 8.23 -12.43
N TYR A 309 -17.52 9.00 -12.06
CA TYR A 309 -16.11 8.60 -12.13
C TYR A 309 -15.52 8.21 -10.76
N GLY A 310 -16.26 8.40 -9.68
CA GLY A 310 -15.80 7.99 -8.36
C GLY A 310 -16.50 8.67 -7.18
N GLN A 311 -16.06 8.29 -6.00
CA GLN A 311 -16.59 8.71 -4.72
C GLN A 311 -15.47 8.97 -3.72
N LEU A 312 -15.56 10.07 -2.96
CA LEU A 312 -14.66 10.42 -1.88
C LEU A 312 -15.43 10.47 -0.56
N TYR A 313 -14.98 9.71 0.43
CA TYR A 313 -15.50 9.73 1.80
C TYR A 313 -14.41 10.23 2.75
N GLU A 314 -14.78 10.90 3.83
CA GLU A 314 -13.85 11.31 4.88
C GLU A 314 -14.52 11.27 6.26
N VAL A 315 -13.76 10.83 7.26
CA VAL A 315 -14.12 10.91 8.68
C VAL A 315 -13.00 11.60 9.44
N ASP A 316 -13.36 12.55 10.30
CA ASP A 316 -12.45 13.34 11.13
C ASP A 316 -12.97 13.42 12.57
N GLY A 317 -12.41 14.32 13.38
CA GLY A 317 -12.84 14.54 14.77
C GLY A 317 -14.30 14.96 14.93
N SER A 318 -14.92 15.59 13.91
CA SER A 318 -16.33 16.00 13.96
C SER A 318 -17.28 14.81 13.82
N HIS A 319 -16.89 13.81 13.02
CA HIS A 319 -17.64 12.55 12.83
C HIS A 319 -17.33 11.54 13.94
N TYR A 320 -16.07 11.49 14.37
CA TYR A 320 -15.58 10.52 15.34
C TYR A 320 -14.52 11.18 16.24
N ARG A 321 -14.98 11.76 17.36
CA ARG A 321 -14.18 12.52 18.33
C ARG A 321 -12.89 11.84 18.79
N GLN A 322 -12.83 10.51 18.71
CA GLN A 322 -11.62 9.76 19.04
C GLN A 322 -10.43 10.06 18.12
N LEU A 323 -10.61 10.74 16.98
CA LEU A 323 -9.52 11.17 16.08
C LEU A 323 -9.03 12.60 16.34
N GLU A 324 -9.76 13.40 17.12
CA GLU A 324 -9.54 14.84 17.27
C GLU A 324 -8.20 15.19 17.93
N ASP A 325 -7.87 14.50 19.03
CA ASP A 325 -6.61 14.65 19.76
C ASP A 325 -5.40 14.16 18.97
N LEU A 326 -5.58 13.16 18.10
CA LEU A 326 -4.51 12.65 17.24
C LEU A 326 -4.23 13.56 16.03
N ASP A 327 -5.12 14.51 15.73
CA ASP A 327 -5.05 15.37 14.54
C ASP A 327 -4.99 14.56 13.22
N ILE A 328 -5.82 13.52 13.14
CA ILE A 328 -5.90 12.60 12.00
C ILE A 328 -7.31 12.62 11.43
N SER A 329 -7.44 12.58 10.10
CA SER A 329 -8.66 12.15 9.42
C SER A 329 -8.38 10.90 8.59
N VAL A 330 -9.42 10.13 8.29
CA VAL A 330 -9.34 8.97 7.41
C VAL A 330 -10.26 9.21 6.22
N SER A 331 -9.70 9.20 5.01
CA SER A 331 -10.47 9.36 3.78
C SER A 331 -10.38 8.12 2.91
N LEU A 332 -11.43 7.81 2.16
CA LEU A 332 -11.45 6.72 1.19
C LEU A 332 -11.88 7.26 -0.17
N ALA A 333 -11.01 7.09 -1.17
CA ALA A 333 -11.32 7.36 -2.56
C ALA A 333 -11.60 6.04 -3.29
N ASN A 334 -12.76 5.94 -3.92
CA ASN A 334 -13.12 4.87 -4.83
C ASN A 334 -13.22 5.47 -6.24
N ILE A 335 -12.25 5.18 -7.09
CA ILE A 335 -12.17 5.68 -8.47
C ILE A 335 -12.68 4.57 -9.38
N THR A 336 -13.68 4.86 -10.20
CA THR A 336 -14.22 3.86 -11.13
C THR A 336 -13.21 3.49 -12.19
N GLN A 337 -13.27 2.27 -12.72
CA GLN A 337 -12.41 1.82 -13.82
C GLN A 337 -12.38 2.84 -14.98
N GLY A 338 -11.18 3.13 -15.49
CA GLY A 338 -10.95 4.16 -16.52
C GLY A 338 -11.20 5.61 -16.07
N GLY A 339 -11.52 5.83 -14.79
CA GLY A 339 -11.66 7.14 -14.17
C GLY A 339 -10.35 7.63 -13.53
N MET A 340 -10.35 8.90 -13.12
CA MET A 340 -9.27 9.48 -12.33
C MET A 340 -9.79 10.37 -11.21
N PHE A 341 -9.12 10.35 -10.05
CA PHE A 341 -9.13 11.47 -9.11
C PHE A 341 -8.14 12.50 -9.64
N GLY A 342 -8.65 13.61 -10.16
CA GLY A 342 -7.85 14.58 -10.88
C GLY A 342 -6.91 15.40 -10.01
N PRO A 343 -6.14 16.30 -10.66
CA PRO A 343 -5.08 17.03 -9.99
C PRO A 343 -5.59 17.87 -8.83
N ALA A 344 -5.08 17.59 -7.64
CA ALA A 344 -5.35 18.36 -6.42
C ALA A 344 -4.17 18.27 -5.46
N TYR A 345 -4.09 19.18 -4.49
CA TYR A 345 -3.16 19.07 -3.37
C TYR A 345 -3.88 19.26 -2.03
N SER A 346 -3.27 18.79 -0.94
CA SER A 346 -3.78 19.03 0.41
C SER A 346 -3.05 20.22 1.03
N SER A 347 -3.79 21.17 1.60
CA SER A 347 -3.22 22.41 2.12
C SER A 347 -2.28 22.18 3.31
N ARG A 348 -2.57 21.17 4.15
CA ARG A 348 -1.84 20.92 5.41
C ARG A 348 -1.50 19.45 5.65
N ALA A 349 -2.38 18.55 5.23
CA ALA A 349 -2.27 17.15 5.61
C ALA A 349 -1.26 16.40 4.75
N THR A 350 -0.41 15.60 5.40
CA THR A 350 0.37 14.57 4.71
C THR A 350 -0.47 13.30 4.67
N LYS A 351 -0.71 12.76 3.47
CA LYS A 351 -1.48 11.53 3.31
C LYS A 351 -0.57 10.32 3.31
N ILE A 352 -0.92 9.34 4.14
CA ILE A 352 -0.39 7.99 4.08
C ILE A 352 -1.46 7.13 3.41
N ALA A 353 -1.33 6.96 2.10
CA ALA A 353 -2.30 6.29 1.24
C ALA A 353 -1.99 4.80 1.14
N VAL A 354 -2.96 3.94 1.43
CA VAL A 354 -2.88 2.47 1.29
C VAL A 354 -3.85 2.04 0.21
N VAL A 355 -3.36 1.34 -0.82
CA VAL A 355 -4.22 0.77 -1.87
C VAL A 355 -4.90 -0.47 -1.32
N VAL A 356 -6.23 -0.43 -1.17
CA VAL A 356 -6.98 -1.50 -0.52
C VAL A 356 -7.63 -2.46 -1.53
N ASP A 357 -7.95 -1.97 -2.72
CA ASP A 357 -8.48 -2.78 -3.81
C ASP A 357 -8.13 -2.20 -5.19
N GLY A 358 -8.03 -3.09 -6.18
CA GLY A 358 -7.76 -2.77 -7.57
C GLY A 358 -6.34 -2.30 -7.89
N GLU A 359 -6.23 -1.62 -9.04
CA GLU A 359 -4.96 -1.22 -9.64
C GLU A 359 -5.09 0.08 -10.44
N GLY A 360 -3.95 0.73 -10.68
CA GLY A 360 -3.89 1.98 -11.41
C GLY A 360 -2.49 2.56 -11.39
N TYR A 361 -2.39 3.89 -11.41
CA TYR A 361 -1.13 4.60 -11.20
C TYR A 361 -1.39 5.97 -10.59
N PHE A 362 -0.35 6.60 -10.07
CA PHE A 362 -0.40 7.99 -9.64
C PHE A 362 0.72 8.79 -10.28
N GLU A 363 0.52 10.10 -10.38
CA GLU A 363 1.56 11.06 -10.68
C GLU A 363 1.52 12.18 -9.65
N MET A 364 2.70 12.67 -9.25
CA MET A 364 2.84 13.73 -8.27
C MET A 364 3.95 14.69 -8.70
N ALA A 365 3.70 15.99 -8.56
CA ALA A 365 4.71 17.02 -8.77
C ALA A 365 5.47 17.26 -7.46
N CYS A 366 6.79 17.03 -7.46
CA CYS A 366 7.63 17.19 -6.28
C CYS A 366 8.76 18.19 -6.52
N PRO A 367 8.79 19.35 -5.82
CA PRO A 367 9.89 20.31 -5.93
C PRO A 367 11.15 19.87 -5.16
N HIS A 368 11.01 19.01 -4.16
CA HIS A 368 12.10 18.62 -3.26
C HIS A 368 13.13 17.71 -3.94
N LEU A 369 12.70 16.78 -4.80
CA LEU A 369 13.62 15.91 -5.54
C LEU A 369 14.41 16.66 -6.63
N ALA A 370 13.80 17.70 -7.22
CA ALA A 370 14.50 18.59 -8.15
C ALA A 370 15.67 19.34 -7.44
N SER A 371 15.53 19.64 -6.15
CA SER A 371 16.58 20.27 -5.36
C SER A 371 17.73 19.31 -4.97
N GLU A 372 17.44 18.01 -4.81
CA GLU A 372 18.46 16.99 -4.47
C GLU A 372 19.31 16.58 -5.69
N SER A 373 18.69 16.43 -6.86
CA SER A 373 19.38 16.06 -8.11
C SER A 373 20.35 17.14 -8.60
N GLY A 374 20.02 18.42 -8.44
CA GLY A 374 20.90 19.56 -8.74
C GLY A 374 22.12 19.72 -7.82
N SER A 375 22.27 18.86 -6.80
CA SER A 375 23.36 18.91 -5.81
C SER A 375 24.44 17.83 -6.04
N ARG A 376 24.19 16.83 -6.90
CA ARG A 376 25.17 15.77 -7.21
C ARG A 376 26.31 16.22 -8.14
N GLY A 377 26.22 17.42 -8.74
CA GLY A 377 27.23 17.95 -9.68
C GLY A 377 28.12 19.09 -9.16
N ARG A 378 27.97 19.56 -7.91
CA ARG A 378 28.78 20.65 -7.36
C ARG A 378 29.30 20.29 -5.96
N GLN A 379 30.40 19.54 -5.92
CA GLN A 379 31.29 19.59 -4.76
C GLN A 379 31.93 20.98 -4.73
N SER A 380 31.33 21.91 -3.98
CA SER A 380 32.08 23.03 -3.41
C SER A 380 31.53 23.38 -2.04
N ARG A 381 32.40 23.14 -1.06
CA ARG A 381 32.55 23.79 0.25
C ARG A 381 31.35 24.55 0.81
N GLY A 382 30.84 24.03 1.92
CA GLY A 382 30.40 24.80 3.08
C GLY A 382 29.64 26.09 2.79
N SER A 383 28.38 25.97 2.39
CA SER A 383 27.41 27.03 2.56
C SER A 383 26.09 26.40 2.99
N GLU A 384 25.40 27.08 3.88
CA GLU A 384 24.08 26.72 4.38
C GLU A 384 23.15 26.30 3.22
N ARG A 385 22.31 25.29 3.47
CA ARG A 385 21.27 24.85 2.53
C ARG A 385 20.27 26.00 2.37
N GLU A 386 20.59 26.99 1.55
CA GLU A 386 19.63 28.00 1.14
C GLU A 386 18.46 27.28 0.46
N THR A 387 17.26 27.51 0.98
CA THR A 387 16.01 27.09 0.37
C THR A 387 15.96 27.65 -1.04
N ARG A 388 16.27 26.83 -2.06
CA ARG A 388 16.13 27.24 -3.46
C ARG A 388 14.65 27.42 -3.76
N ILE A 389 14.15 28.64 -3.61
CA ILE A 389 12.81 29.02 -4.07
C ILE A 389 12.82 28.91 -5.60
N GLY A 390 11.96 28.06 -6.17
CA GLY A 390 11.75 27.97 -7.62
C GLY A 390 12.60 26.93 -8.38
N SER A 391 13.10 25.86 -7.76
CA SER A 391 13.95 24.85 -8.42
C SER A 391 13.25 23.89 -9.42
N GLY A 392 12.06 24.25 -9.92
CA GLY A 392 11.25 23.39 -10.79
C GLY A 392 10.61 22.20 -10.06
N TYR A 393 9.81 21.41 -10.78
CA TYR A 393 9.12 20.23 -10.27
C TYR A 393 9.64 18.96 -10.94
N GLN A 394 9.85 17.91 -10.15
CA GLN A 394 10.11 16.57 -10.67
C GLN A 394 8.81 15.76 -10.68
N LYS A 395 8.57 15.05 -11.77
CA LYS A 395 7.48 14.07 -11.86
C LYS A 395 7.85 12.83 -11.07
N VAL A 396 7.04 12.52 -10.07
CA VAL A 396 7.07 11.26 -9.31
C VAL A 396 5.91 10.42 -9.81
N ARG A 397 6.18 9.17 -10.18
CA ARG A 397 5.18 8.24 -10.71
C ARG A 397 5.42 6.84 -10.15
N ALA A 398 4.35 6.07 -9.99
CA ALA A 398 4.45 4.61 -9.87
C ALA A 398 3.12 3.94 -10.23
N ARG A 399 3.18 2.66 -10.60
CA ARG A 399 1.99 1.80 -10.69
C ARG A 399 1.47 1.48 -9.28
N LEU A 400 0.16 1.53 -9.13
CA LEU A 400 -0.55 1.24 -7.88
C LEU A 400 -1.18 -0.15 -7.95
N ARG A 401 -0.97 -0.94 -6.90
CA ARG A 401 -1.54 -2.27 -6.71
C ARG A 401 -1.92 -2.44 -5.25
N ARG A 402 -2.93 -3.29 -5.01
CA ARG A 402 -3.38 -3.66 -3.66
C ARG A 402 -2.20 -3.97 -2.72
N GLY A 403 -2.22 -3.34 -1.54
CA GLY A 403 -1.22 -3.50 -0.49
C GLY A 403 -0.02 -2.55 -0.59
N MET A 404 0.10 -1.76 -1.65
CA MET A 404 1.10 -0.69 -1.74
C MET A 404 0.72 0.49 -0.85
N VAL A 405 1.74 1.22 -0.39
CA VAL A 405 1.58 2.45 0.41
C VAL A 405 2.28 3.60 -0.30
N VAL A 406 1.60 4.73 -0.45
CA VAL A 406 2.14 5.94 -1.05
C VAL A 406 2.04 7.09 -0.05
N ILE A 407 3.12 7.85 0.07
CA ILE A 407 3.17 9.04 0.91
C ILE A 407 3.01 10.28 0.02
N ILE A 408 1.97 11.06 0.28
CA ILE A 408 1.68 12.30 -0.45
C ILE A 408 1.84 13.45 0.53
N PRO A 409 2.98 14.16 0.51
CA PRO A 409 3.21 15.27 1.42
C PRO A 409 2.26 16.44 1.14
N ALA A 410 1.99 17.25 2.16
CA ALA A 410 1.21 18.47 2.01
C ALA A 410 1.77 19.38 0.90
N GLY A 411 0.87 20.07 0.20
CA GLY A 411 1.20 20.99 -0.88
C GLY A 411 1.64 20.35 -2.20
N HIS A 412 1.78 19.01 -2.29
CA HIS A 412 2.18 18.35 -3.53
C HIS A 412 0.97 18.04 -4.41
N PRO A 413 0.88 18.58 -5.63
CA PRO A 413 -0.14 18.20 -6.60
C PRO A 413 -0.05 16.72 -6.95
N VAL A 414 -1.17 16.01 -6.85
CA VAL A 414 -1.27 14.57 -7.13
C VAL A 414 -2.49 14.25 -7.98
N VAL A 415 -2.37 13.25 -8.85
CA VAL A 415 -3.45 12.62 -9.60
C VAL A 415 -3.38 11.11 -9.38
N ASN A 416 -4.53 10.46 -9.25
CA ASN A 416 -4.64 9.00 -9.19
C ASN A 416 -5.57 8.53 -10.30
N VAL A 417 -5.14 7.52 -11.06
CA VAL A 417 -5.87 7.02 -12.23
C VAL A 417 -6.11 5.53 -12.04
N ALA A 418 -7.37 5.10 -12.15
CA ALA A 418 -7.73 3.69 -12.12
C ALA A 418 -7.37 3.01 -13.46
N SER A 419 -7.06 1.72 -13.43
CA SER A 419 -6.92 0.96 -14.68
C SER A 419 -8.24 0.88 -15.43
N ASN A 420 -8.21 0.53 -16.72
CA ASN A 420 -9.43 0.39 -17.52
C ASN A 420 -10.25 -0.85 -17.15
N ASN A 421 -9.67 -1.78 -16.37
CA ASN A 421 -10.26 -3.09 -16.11
C ASN A 421 -10.88 -3.19 -14.71
N GLN A 422 -10.45 -2.34 -13.77
CA GLN A 422 -10.86 -2.42 -12.37
C GLN A 422 -10.95 -1.04 -11.74
N ASN A 423 -11.86 -0.89 -10.77
CA ASN A 423 -11.89 0.28 -9.89
C ASN A 423 -10.61 0.33 -9.05
N LEU A 424 -10.19 1.51 -8.62
CA LEU A 424 -9.08 1.70 -7.70
C LEU A 424 -9.61 2.26 -6.37
N GLN A 425 -9.37 1.55 -5.27
CA GLN A 425 -9.72 2.00 -3.93
C GLN A 425 -8.48 2.30 -3.08
N VAL A 426 -8.43 3.53 -2.56
CA VAL A 426 -7.30 4.03 -1.76
C VAL A 426 -7.82 4.64 -0.48
N VAL A 427 -7.40 4.08 0.67
CA VAL A 427 -7.64 4.68 1.98
C VAL A 427 -6.44 5.54 2.35
N CYS A 428 -6.67 6.76 2.82
CA CYS A 428 -5.63 7.67 3.27
C CYS A 428 -5.81 7.97 4.74
N PHE A 429 -4.74 7.77 5.52
CA PHE A 429 -4.63 8.40 6.83
C PHE A 429 -4.00 9.78 6.64
N ASN A 430 -4.76 10.83 6.89
CA ASN A 430 -4.35 12.21 6.70
C ASN A 430 -3.79 12.72 8.04
N ILE A 431 -2.48 12.92 8.10
CA ILE A 431 -1.76 13.44 9.27
C ILE A 431 -1.81 14.97 9.24
N ASN A 432 -2.01 15.62 10.38
CA ASN A 432 -2.21 17.07 10.50
C ASN A 432 -3.50 17.52 9.79
N ALA A 433 -4.59 16.82 10.06
CA ALA A 433 -5.85 16.98 9.34
C ALA A 433 -6.65 18.23 9.75
N ARG A 434 -6.40 18.82 10.92
CA ARG A 434 -7.08 20.04 11.37
C ARG A 434 -6.89 21.18 10.36
N ASN A 435 -8.03 21.73 9.92
CA ASN A 435 -8.12 22.79 8.92
C ASN A 435 -7.45 22.44 7.58
N ASN A 436 -7.32 21.14 7.26
CA ASN A 436 -6.85 20.71 5.96
C ASN A 436 -7.95 20.87 4.92
N GLU A 437 -7.57 21.33 3.73
CA GLU A 437 -8.45 21.47 2.57
C GLU A 437 -7.83 20.73 1.38
N ILE A 438 -8.68 20.07 0.59
CA ILE A 438 -8.25 19.52 -0.70
C ILE A 438 -8.50 20.61 -1.74
N VAL A 439 -7.44 21.17 -2.29
CA VAL A 439 -7.51 22.25 -3.28
C VAL A 439 -7.47 21.64 -4.69
N PRO A 440 -8.59 21.65 -5.43
CA PRO A 440 -8.63 21.15 -6.80
C PRO A 440 -7.90 22.09 -7.77
N LEU A 441 -7.10 21.52 -8.67
CA LEU A 441 -6.39 22.24 -9.73
C LEU A 441 -7.09 22.14 -11.09
N ALA A 442 -8.12 21.29 -11.19
CA ALA A 442 -8.97 21.11 -12.36
C ALA A 442 -10.41 20.81 -11.94
N GLY A 443 -11.35 20.94 -12.88
CA GLY A 443 -12.79 20.78 -12.63
C GLY A 443 -13.50 22.07 -12.28
N ARG A 444 -14.81 22.00 -12.08
CA ARG A 444 -15.69 23.18 -11.97
C ARG A 444 -15.21 24.21 -10.93
N ASN A 445 -14.79 23.73 -9.77
CA ASN A 445 -14.40 24.57 -8.62
C ASN A 445 -12.88 24.66 -8.41
N ASN A 446 -12.09 24.58 -9.49
CA ASN A 446 -10.64 24.65 -9.37
C ASN A 446 -10.12 26.02 -8.91
N VAL A 447 -8.96 26.04 -8.25
CA VAL A 447 -8.37 27.28 -7.73
C VAL A 447 -7.99 28.29 -8.83
N MET A 448 -7.64 27.82 -10.03
CA MET A 448 -7.24 28.71 -11.14
C MET A 448 -8.43 29.52 -11.64
N SER A 449 -9.65 28.98 -11.60
CA SER A 449 -10.86 29.69 -12.02
C SER A 449 -11.32 30.79 -11.05
N GLN A 450 -10.70 30.87 -9.86
CA GLN A 450 -10.97 31.88 -8.84
C GLN A 450 -10.02 33.08 -8.89
N LEU A 451 -9.01 33.05 -9.76
CA LEU A 451 -8.06 34.16 -9.90
C LEU A 451 -8.72 35.38 -10.57
N GLU A 452 -8.26 36.57 -10.23
CA GLU A 452 -8.62 37.79 -10.96
C GLU A 452 -8.13 37.70 -12.41
N ARG A 453 -8.85 38.32 -13.34
CA ARG A 453 -8.55 38.25 -14.78
C ARG A 453 -7.16 38.78 -15.09
N GLU A 454 -6.80 39.88 -14.45
CA GLU A 454 -5.50 40.52 -14.57
C GLU A 454 -4.38 39.60 -14.07
N ALA A 455 -4.63 38.86 -12.98
CA ALA A 455 -3.68 37.88 -12.44
C ALA A 455 -3.52 36.67 -13.37
N MET A 456 -4.59 36.20 -14.01
CA MET A 456 -4.53 35.16 -15.04
C MET A 456 -3.70 35.62 -16.24
N GLU A 457 -3.94 36.83 -16.74
CA GLU A 457 -3.21 37.39 -17.89
C GLU A 457 -1.72 37.52 -17.62
N LEU A 458 -1.37 38.08 -16.47
CA LEU A 458 0.03 38.22 -16.06
C LEU A 458 0.68 36.86 -15.77
N GLY A 459 -0.05 35.93 -15.17
CA GLY A 459 0.46 34.63 -14.75
C GLY A 459 0.70 33.65 -15.90
N PHE A 460 -0.20 33.63 -16.89
CA PHE A 460 -0.11 32.72 -18.05
C PHE A 460 0.46 33.39 -19.31
N GLY A 461 0.53 34.72 -19.36
CA GLY A 461 1.03 35.47 -20.52
C GLY A 461 0.11 35.44 -21.74
N ILE A 462 -1.17 35.06 -21.55
CA ILE A 462 -2.20 34.99 -22.59
C ILE A 462 -3.50 35.64 -22.08
N PRO A 463 -4.45 36.05 -22.95
CA PRO A 463 -5.67 36.73 -22.55
C PRO A 463 -6.50 35.94 -21.52
N ALA A 464 -7.07 36.61 -20.51
CA ALA A 464 -7.81 35.96 -19.42
C ALA A 464 -8.97 35.11 -19.94
N ARG A 465 -9.64 35.59 -21.00
CA ARG A 465 -10.77 34.88 -21.62
C ARG A 465 -10.39 33.47 -22.07
N GLU A 466 -9.15 33.29 -22.56
CA GLU A 466 -8.65 32.02 -23.06
C GLU A 466 -8.29 31.09 -21.89
N VAL A 467 -7.66 31.65 -20.85
CA VAL A 467 -7.39 30.93 -19.59
C VAL A 467 -8.70 30.45 -18.95
N GLU A 468 -9.69 31.32 -18.84
CA GLU A 468 -11.02 31.00 -18.29
C GLU A 468 -11.72 29.91 -19.10
N GLU A 469 -11.69 29.99 -20.43
CA GLU A 469 -12.27 28.98 -21.31
C GLU A 469 -11.65 27.59 -21.06
N ILE A 470 -10.32 27.53 -20.93
CA ILE A 470 -9.60 26.28 -20.65
C ILE A 470 -9.96 25.73 -19.26
N PHE A 471 -9.81 26.52 -18.20
CA PHE A 471 -10.02 26.05 -16.82
C PHE A 471 -11.50 25.81 -16.47
N ARG A 472 -12.45 26.37 -17.23
CA ARG A 472 -13.89 26.11 -17.08
C ARG A 472 -14.42 25.05 -18.03
N SER A 473 -13.59 24.45 -18.89
CA SER A 473 -14.03 23.41 -19.84
C SER A 473 -14.50 22.13 -19.14
N GLN A 474 -13.85 21.73 -18.05
CA GLN A 474 -14.20 20.54 -17.28
C GLN A 474 -15.34 20.85 -16.29
N GLN A 475 -16.52 20.27 -16.54
CA GLN A 475 -17.72 20.50 -15.72
C GLN A 475 -17.83 19.62 -14.49
N GLU A 476 -17.12 18.49 -14.45
CA GLU A 476 -17.09 17.59 -13.30
C GLU A 476 -16.20 18.15 -12.17
N GLU A 477 -16.19 17.49 -11.02
CA GLU A 477 -15.43 17.93 -9.85
C GLU A 477 -14.79 16.73 -9.13
N PHE A 478 -13.50 16.88 -8.77
CA PHE A 478 -12.56 15.87 -8.25
C PHE A 478 -12.34 14.63 -9.10
N PHE A 479 -13.39 14.02 -9.64
CA PHE A 479 -13.32 12.78 -10.41
C PHE A 479 -13.69 13.04 -11.87
N PHE A 480 -12.90 12.48 -12.78
CA PHE A 480 -12.98 12.73 -14.22
C PHE A 480 -12.81 11.44 -15.02
N GLN A 481 -13.17 11.48 -16.29
CA GLN A 481 -12.72 10.46 -17.23
C GLN A 481 -11.19 10.44 -17.28
N GLY A 482 -10.60 9.27 -17.08
CA GLY A 482 -9.17 9.04 -17.21
C GLY A 482 -8.70 9.05 -18.67
N PRO A 483 -7.37 9.07 -18.89
CA PRO A 483 -6.80 9.22 -20.23
C PRO A 483 -7.17 8.09 -21.21
N GLY A 484 -7.37 6.85 -20.73
CA GLY A 484 -7.73 5.71 -21.58
C GLY A 484 -9.11 5.82 -22.25
N GLY A 485 -10.06 6.55 -21.64
CA GLY A 485 -11.41 6.71 -22.19
C GLY A 485 -11.53 7.77 -23.30
N ARG A 486 -10.61 8.74 -23.35
CA ARG A 486 -10.64 9.82 -24.35
C ARG A 486 -10.17 9.39 -25.74
N GLN A 487 -9.29 8.39 -25.82
CA GLN A 487 -8.77 7.88 -27.10
C GLN A 487 -9.84 7.12 -27.90
N GLN A 488 -10.75 6.39 -27.25
CA GLN A 488 -11.84 5.67 -27.94
C GLN A 488 -12.86 6.60 -28.62
N HIS A 489 -13.09 7.80 -28.07
CA HIS A 489 -13.99 8.79 -28.69
C HIS A 489 -13.39 9.46 -29.93
N GLN A 490 -12.06 9.58 -30.04
CA GLN A 490 -11.40 10.15 -31.22
C GLN A 490 -11.30 9.16 -32.38
N GLU A 491 -11.24 7.86 -32.12
CA GLU A 491 -11.25 6.83 -33.17
C GLU A 491 -12.66 6.58 -33.73
N GLY A 492 -13.71 6.67 -32.91
CA GLY A 492 -15.10 6.55 -33.36
C GLY A 492 -15.60 7.74 -34.20
N GLY A 493 -14.98 8.92 -34.07
CA GLY A 493 -15.38 10.13 -34.81
C GLY A 493 -14.77 10.30 -36.20
N ARG A 494 -13.90 9.38 -36.63
CA ARG A 494 -13.29 9.39 -37.98
C ARG A 494 -13.90 8.39 -38.95
N ALA A 495 -14.90 7.60 -38.53
CA ALA A 495 -15.60 6.67 -39.39
C ALA A 495 -16.79 7.29 -40.16
N ASP A 496 -17.22 8.49 -39.77
CA ASP A 496 -18.31 9.23 -40.42
C ASP A 496 -17.81 10.62 -40.87
N ALA A 497 -17.00 10.67 -41.93
CA ALA A 497 -16.70 11.90 -42.69
C ALA A 497 -16.45 11.58 -44.16
#